data_AF-A0A7L3FAK9-F1
#
_entry.id   AF-A0A7L3FAK9-F1
#
_cell.length_a   1.000
_cell.length_b   1.000
_cell.length_c   1.000
_cell.angle_alpha   90.00
_cell.angle_beta   90.00
_cell.angle_gamma   90.00
#
_symmetry.space_group_name_H-M   'P 1'
#
loop_
_entity.id
_entity.type
_entity.pdbx_description
1 polymer ?
#
loop_
_entity_poly.entity_id
_entity_poly.type
_entity_poly.pdbx_seq_one_letter_code
_entity_poly.pdbx_strand_id
1 'polypeptide(L)'
;LFQLRAHMYQARGLIAADSTGLSDPFAKVTFTSHCQTTKIISQTLSPTWNQMLLFNRVVLHGDREEIAQFPPEIVVELYDDDAVGKAEYIGSTVAAPVVRLADQNYKPPKLTYHPVYCGNLSGGDLLATFELLEIPESDPDRLPPLDPPDVGQIYPVPANIRPVLSKYRVEVRCLEYFHFQISTPFILLPNCKQSSSSFALKDQATELMERREQSLELPENELLHPPLSICVVDWRAFGRSTLVGTHTINCLKQFL
;
A
#
# COMPACT_ATOMS: atom_id res chain seq x y z
N LEU A 1 -7.38 5.80 -29.70
CA LEU A 1 -6.48 6.48 -28.74
C LEU A 1 -6.86 6.02 -27.33
N PHE A 2 -5.93 5.86 -26.41
CA PHE A 2 -6.24 5.37 -25.05
C PHE A 2 -5.68 6.26 -23.95
N GLN A 3 -6.25 6.14 -22.75
CA GLN A 3 -5.73 6.69 -21.51
C GLN A 3 -5.50 5.52 -20.54
N LEU A 4 -4.28 5.36 -20.05
CA LEU A 4 -4.00 4.42 -18.97
C LEU A 4 -4.03 5.16 -17.63
N ARG A 5 -4.77 4.62 -16.66
CA ARG A 5 -4.74 5.05 -15.26
C ARG A 5 -4.19 3.91 -14.42
N ALA A 6 -3.05 4.15 -13.79
CA ALA A 6 -2.45 3.20 -12.84
C ALA A 6 -2.74 3.67 -11.41
N HIS A 7 -3.62 2.94 -10.72
CA HIS A 7 -4.07 3.25 -9.37
C HIS A 7 -3.16 2.56 -8.34
N MET A 8 -2.10 3.25 -7.94
CA MET A 8 -1.07 2.74 -7.03
C MET A 8 -1.48 3.02 -5.58
N TYR A 9 -2.00 2.02 -4.87
CA TYR A 9 -2.56 2.25 -3.53
C TYR A 9 -1.51 2.04 -2.43
N GLN A 10 -1.08 0.81 -2.18
CA GLN A 10 -0.08 0.48 -1.16
C GLN A 10 0.78 -0.72 -1.58
N ALA A 11 1.87 -0.97 -0.88
CA ALA A 11 2.56 -2.25 -0.90
C ALA A 11 2.76 -2.76 0.54
N ARG A 12 3.10 -4.04 0.67
CA ARG A 12 3.39 -4.66 1.97
C ARG A 12 4.50 -5.69 1.87
N GLY A 13 5.24 -5.87 2.97
CA GLY A 13 6.28 -6.88 3.09
C GLY A 13 7.39 -6.72 2.06
N LEU A 14 7.75 -5.48 1.70
CA LEU A 14 8.85 -5.22 0.78
C LEU A 14 10.18 -5.71 1.38
N ILE A 15 11.15 -6.01 0.51
CA ILE A 15 12.52 -6.32 0.94
C ILE A 15 13.13 -5.06 1.55
N ALA A 16 13.80 -5.22 2.69
CA ALA A 16 14.62 -4.17 3.27
C ALA A 16 15.94 -4.08 2.51
N ALA A 17 16.18 -2.95 1.86
CA ALA A 17 17.43 -2.65 1.17
C ALA A 17 18.39 -1.82 2.05
N ASP A 18 17.86 -1.00 2.97
CA ASP A 18 18.69 -0.24 3.90
C ASP A 18 19.35 -1.07 5.00
N SER A 19 20.50 -0.57 5.45
CA SER A 19 21.15 -1.02 6.70
C SER A 19 20.28 -0.87 7.96
N THR A 20 19.24 -0.02 7.90
CA THR A 20 18.26 0.17 8.98
C THR A 20 17.27 -0.99 9.10
N GLY A 21 17.20 -1.87 8.10
CA GLY A 21 16.18 -2.91 7.99
C GLY A 21 14.84 -2.38 7.44
N LEU A 22 14.82 -1.17 6.86
CA LEU A 22 13.68 -0.57 6.17
C LEU A 22 14.09 -0.24 4.72
N SER A 23 13.27 0.57 4.04
CA SER A 23 13.53 1.13 2.72
C SER A 23 12.79 2.45 2.57
N ASP A 24 13.17 3.25 1.59
CA ASP A 24 12.51 4.43 1.05
C ASP A 24 11.82 4.11 -0.30
N PRO A 25 10.77 3.25 -0.33
CA PRO A 25 10.25 2.69 -1.58
C PRO A 25 9.49 3.68 -2.47
N PHE A 26 9.71 3.56 -3.78
CA PHE A 26 8.86 4.10 -4.84
C PHE A 26 8.62 3.08 -5.96
N ALA A 27 7.53 3.26 -6.71
CA ALA A 27 7.19 2.43 -7.84
C ALA A 27 7.39 3.17 -9.16
N LYS A 28 8.00 2.51 -10.12
CA LYS A 28 8.13 2.93 -11.51
C LYS A 28 7.18 2.09 -12.36
N VAL A 29 6.20 2.74 -12.97
CA VAL A 29 5.19 2.10 -13.82
C VAL A 29 5.52 2.40 -15.28
N THR A 30 5.76 1.35 -16.05
CA THR A 30 6.07 1.41 -17.46
C THR A 30 4.95 0.77 -18.27
N PHE A 31 4.45 1.50 -19.26
CA PHE A 31 3.46 1.02 -20.21
C PHE A 31 3.81 1.52 -21.59
N THR A 32 4.01 0.61 -22.55
CA THR A 32 4.46 0.93 -23.91
C THR A 32 5.76 1.75 -23.91
N SER A 33 5.76 2.96 -24.47
CA SER A 33 6.88 3.89 -24.49
C SER A 33 6.87 4.90 -23.34
N HIS A 34 5.91 4.80 -22.40
CA HIS A 34 5.72 5.77 -21.34
C HIS A 34 6.12 5.18 -19.98
N CYS A 35 6.67 6.04 -19.12
CA CYS A 35 7.09 5.69 -17.78
C CYS A 35 6.76 6.83 -16.81
N GLN A 36 6.21 6.51 -15.65
CA GLN A 36 6.01 7.44 -14.54
C GLN A 36 6.37 6.78 -13.21
N THR A 37 6.64 7.58 -12.19
CA THR A 37 7.00 7.12 -10.86
C THR A 37 6.03 7.64 -9.81
N THR A 38 5.81 6.85 -8.76
CA THR A 38 5.13 7.34 -7.55
C THR A 38 6.05 8.23 -6.74
N LYS A 39 5.50 8.91 -5.73
CA LYS A 39 6.30 9.52 -4.67
C LYS A 39 7.11 8.46 -3.94
N ILE A 40 8.21 8.89 -3.35
CA ILE A 40 9.01 8.12 -2.40
C ILE A 40 8.35 8.23 -1.02
N ILE A 41 8.21 7.11 -0.32
CA ILE A 41 7.78 7.09 1.08
C ILE A 41 8.96 6.58 1.90
N SER A 42 9.44 7.38 2.85
CA SER A 42 10.64 7.01 3.59
C SER A 42 10.40 5.99 4.72
N GLN A 43 11.41 5.18 5.00
CA GLN A 43 11.58 4.30 6.14
C GLN A 43 10.37 3.38 6.38
N THR A 44 9.97 2.62 5.37
CA THR A 44 8.87 1.68 5.46
C THR A 44 9.00 0.51 4.48
N LEU A 45 8.58 -0.68 4.95
CA LEU A 45 8.38 -1.86 4.09
C LEU A 45 6.92 -2.03 3.68
N SER A 46 6.06 -1.06 4.02
CA SER A 46 4.63 -1.07 3.77
C SER A 46 4.12 0.31 3.35
N PRO A 47 4.64 0.87 2.24
CA PRO A 47 4.29 2.21 1.80
C PRO A 47 2.84 2.29 1.36
N THR A 48 2.20 3.43 1.62
CA THR A 48 0.91 3.78 1.02
C THR A 48 1.07 5.06 0.21
N TRP A 49 1.10 4.88 -1.11
CA TRP A 49 1.17 6.01 -2.03
C TRP A 49 -0.18 6.69 -2.16
N ASN A 50 -1.25 5.90 -2.30
CA ASN A 50 -2.59 6.36 -2.65
C ASN A 50 -2.56 7.35 -3.82
N GLN A 51 -1.86 6.97 -4.89
CA GLN A 51 -1.51 7.82 -6.03
C GLN A 51 -1.97 7.16 -7.33
N MET A 52 -2.65 7.93 -8.17
CA MET A 52 -2.96 7.57 -9.54
C MET A 52 -1.91 8.18 -10.48
N LEU A 53 -1.29 7.35 -11.32
CA LEU A 53 -0.43 7.80 -12.41
C LEU A 53 -1.26 7.84 -13.70
N LEU A 54 -1.24 9.01 -14.36
CA LEU A 54 -2.09 9.29 -15.52
C LEU A 54 -1.24 9.33 -16.79
N PHE A 55 -1.42 8.33 -17.64
CA PHE A 55 -0.78 8.24 -18.95
C PHE A 55 -1.81 8.64 -20.01
N ASN A 56 -1.75 9.89 -20.44
CA ASN A 56 -2.71 10.42 -21.40
C ASN A 56 -2.26 10.19 -22.84
N ARG A 57 -3.24 10.03 -23.75
CA ARG A 57 -3.02 9.93 -25.21
C ARG A 57 -2.05 8.81 -25.62
N VAL A 58 -2.19 7.63 -25.01
CA VAL A 58 -1.45 6.44 -25.41
C VAL A 58 -1.97 5.94 -26.77
N VAL A 59 -1.08 5.83 -27.75
CA VAL A 59 -1.40 5.31 -29.08
C VAL A 59 -1.10 3.81 -29.08
N LEU A 60 -2.15 3.02 -29.28
CA LEU A 60 -2.04 1.58 -29.53
C LEU A 60 -2.47 1.32 -30.96
N HIS A 61 -1.71 0.50 -31.66
CA HIS A 61 -1.99 0.08 -33.03
C HIS A 61 -2.60 -1.32 -33.00
N GLY A 62 -3.67 -1.52 -33.78
CA GLY A 62 -4.40 -2.79 -33.83
C GLY A 62 -5.91 -2.58 -33.84
N ASP A 63 -6.63 -3.69 -33.89
CA ASP A 63 -8.08 -3.70 -33.74
C ASP A 63 -8.47 -3.45 -32.27
N ARG A 64 -9.53 -2.65 -32.04
CA ARG A 64 -9.89 -2.23 -30.67
C ARG A 64 -10.44 -3.40 -29.84
N GLU A 65 -11.13 -4.35 -30.47
CA GLU A 65 -11.64 -5.55 -29.83
C GLU A 65 -10.49 -6.50 -29.48
N GLU A 66 -9.49 -6.63 -30.36
CA GLU A 66 -8.26 -7.39 -30.06
C GLU A 66 -7.49 -6.80 -28.89
N ILE A 67 -7.30 -5.46 -28.86
CA ILE A 67 -6.66 -4.77 -27.73
C ILE A 67 -7.45 -4.98 -26.43
N ALA A 68 -8.78 -4.99 -26.50
CA ALA A 68 -9.61 -5.24 -25.32
C ALA A 68 -9.48 -6.67 -24.79
N GLN A 69 -9.24 -7.64 -25.68
CA GLN A 69 -9.06 -9.05 -25.32
C GLN A 69 -7.64 -9.36 -24.84
N PHE A 70 -6.64 -8.74 -25.48
CA PHE A 70 -5.20 -8.97 -25.24
C PHE A 70 -4.47 -7.63 -25.11
N PRO A 71 -4.71 -6.88 -24.03
CA PRO A 71 -4.03 -5.59 -23.84
C PRO A 71 -2.52 -5.79 -23.63
N PRO A 72 -1.70 -4.81 -24.03
CA PRO A 72 -0.30 -4.78 -23.62
C PRO A 72 -0.18 -4.83 -22.09
N GLU A 73 0.85 -5.50 -21.60
CA GLU A 73 1.09 -5.60 -20.16
C GLU A 73 1.75 -4.35 -19.61
N ILE A 74 1.50 -4.10 -18.32
CA ILE A 74 2.10 -3.03 -17.54
C ILE A 74 3.18 -3.65 -16.67
N VAL A 75 4.38 -3.08 -16.73
CA VAL A 75 5.49 -3.47 -15.88
C VAL A 75 5.56 -2.48 -14.73
N VAL A 76 5.55 -3.00 -13.51
CA VAL A 76 5.77 -2.20 -12.30
C VAL A 76 7.04 -2.67 -11.63
N GLU A 77 7.98 -1.75 -11.47
CA GLU A 77 9.26 -1.97 -10.80
C GLU A 77 9.25 -1.19 -9.48
N LEU A 78 9.65 -1.82 -8.39
CA LEU A 78 9.83 -1.19 -7.09
C LEU A 78 11.33 -0.98 -6.84
N TYR A 79 11.65 0.20 -6.33
CA TYR A 79 13.00 0.61 -5.99
C TYR A 79 13.05 1.25 -4.62
N ASP A 80 14.23 1.18 -4.01
CA ASP A 80 14.62 1.92 -2.82
C ASP A 80 15.39 3.17 -3.22
N ASP A 81 14.96 4.36 -2.79
CA ASP A 81 15.64 5.62 -3.10
C ASP A 81 16.53 6.06 -1.93
N ASP A 82 17.78 5.63 -1.96
CA ASP A 82 18.77 6.10 -0.99
C ASP A 82 19.15 7.55 -1.26
N ALA A 83 19.16 8.38 -0.21
CA ALA A 83 19.59 9.78 -0.29
C ALA A 83 21.01 9.97 -0.90
N VAL A 84 21.83 8.92 -0.92
CA VAL A 84 23.17 8.90 -1.51
C VAL A 84 23.37 7.63 -2.33
N GLY A 85 23.11 7.69 -3.64
CA GLY A 85 23.42 6.56 -4.51
C GLY A 85 22.54 6.47 -5.75
N LYS A 86 22.59 5.30 -6.38
CA LYS A 86 21.61 4.90 -7.40
C LYS A 86 20.53 4.08 -6.68
N ALA A 87 19.27 4.36 -6.98
CA ALA A 87 18.16 3.60 -6.43
C ALA A 87 18.36 2.08 -6.57
N GLU A 88 18.20 1.36 -5.46
CA GLU A 88 18.37 -0.09 -5.38
C GLU A 88 17.08 -0.79 -5.83
N TYR A 89 17.20 -1.90 -6.55
CA TYR A 89 16.04 -2.61 -7.09
C TYR A 89 15.46 -3.57 -6.05
N ILE A 90 14.18 -3.37 -5.69
CA ILE A 90 13.45 -4.20 -4.72
C ILE A 90 12.77 -5.38 -5.42
N GLY A 91 12.26 -5.19 -6.63
CA GLY A 91 11.55 -6.23 -7.37
C GLY A 91 10.60 -5.67 -8.41
N SER A 92 9.91 -6.54 -9.13
CA SER A 92 8.91 -6.14 -10.11
C SER A 92 7.72 -7.09 -10.16
N THR A 93 6.66 -6.61 -10.80
CA THR A 93 5.47 -7.37 -11.15
C THR A 93 4.93 -6.91 -12.49
N VAL A 94 4.13 -7.77 -13.11
CA VAL A 94 3.49 -7.51 -14.40
C VAL A 94 1.99 -7.66 -14.23
N ALA A 95 1.22 -6.76 -14.85
CA ALA A 95 -0.23 -6.76 -14.76
C ALA A 95 -0.86 -6.36 -16.10
N ALA A 96 -1.98 -7.01 -16.44
CA ALA A 96 -2.82 -6.58 -17.54
C ALA A 96 -3.83 -5.52 -17.05
N PRO A 97 -4.05 -4.42 -17.80
CA PRO A 97 -5.10 -3.46 -17.46
C PRO A 97 -6.49 -4.01 -17.74
N VAL A 98 -7.47 -3.51 -16.99
CA VAL A 98 -8.88 -3.65 -17.34
C VAL A 98 -9.20 -2.69 -18.47
N VAL A 99 -9.43 -3.21 -19.67
CA VAL A 99 -9.76 -2.39 -20.83
C VAL A 99 -11.24 -2.02 -20.83
N ARG A 100 -11.54 -0.76 -21.16
CA ARG A 100 -12.89 -0.26 -21.41
C ARG A 100 -12.92 0.49 -22.73
N LEU A 101 -13.69 -0.04 -23.67
CA LEU A 101 -13.94 0.61 -24.95
C LEU A 101 -14.95 1.75 -24.79
N ALA A 102 -14.93 2.68 -25.74
CA ALA A 102 -15.71 3.90 -25.70
C ALA A 102 -17.22 3.64 -25.69
N ASP A 103 -17.69 2.54 -26.28
CA ASP A 103 -19.09 2.15 -26.34
C ASP A 103 -19.60 1.48 -25.04
N GLN A 104 -18.70 1.14 -24.11
CA GLN A 104 -19.05 0.45 -22.87
C GLN A 104 -19.36 1.43 -21.72
N ASN A 105 -20.24 1.00 -20.81
CA ASN A 105 -20.49 1.75 -19.58
C ASN A 105 -19.30 1.63 -18.64
N TYR A 106 -18.90 2.77 -18.07
CA TYR A 106 -17.82 2.80 -17.11
C TYR A 106 -18.15 2.02 -15.84
N LYS A 107 -17.19 1.21 -15.40
CA LYS A 107 -17.21 0.53 -14.09
C LYS A 107 -15.81 0.63 -13.48
N PRO A 108 -15.69 1.16 -12.25
CA PRO A 108 -14.40 1.29 -11.61
C PRO A 108 -13.72 -0.08 -11.42
N PRO A 109 -12.42 -0.18 -11.70
CA PRO A 109 -11.66 -1.40 -11.45
C PRO A 109 -11.51 -1.63 -9.94
N LYS A 110 -11.26 -2.88 -9.55
CA LYS A 110 -11.04 -3.26 -8.14
C LYS A 110 -9.55 -3.39 -7.86
N LEU A 111 -9.12 -2.93 -6.69
CA LEU A 111 -7.77 -3.15 -6.19
C LEU A 111 -7.49 -4.64 -5.98
N THR A 112 -6.33 -5.08 -6.44
CA THR A 112 -5.85 -6.47 -6.32
C THR A 112 -4.39 -6.50 -5.89
N TYR A 113 -4.01 -7.53 -5.15
CA TYR A 113 -2.61 -7.77 -4.82
C TYR A 113 -1.89 -8.43 -5.98
N HIS A 114 -0.77 -7.84 -6.35
CA HIS A 114 0.18 -8.33 -7.35
C HIS A 114 1.46 -8.74 -6.61
N PRO A 115 1.86 -10.02 -6.66
CA PRO A 115 3.10 -10.44 -6.03
C PRO A 115 4.29 -9.82 -6.75
N VAL A 116 5.24 -9.32 -5.97
CA VAL A 116 6.48 -8.71 -6.46
C VAL A 116 7.61 -9.71 -6.31
N TYR A 117 8.50 -9.77 -7.30
CA TYR A 117 9.65 -10.67 -7.29
C TYR A 117 10.96 -9.95 -7.61
N CYS A 118 12.01 -10.30 -6.89
CA CYS A 118 13.40 -9.97 -7.21
C CYS A 118 14.16 -11.25 -7.56
N GLY A 119 14.23 -11.56 -8.85
CA GLY A 119 14.69 -12.87 -9.29
C GLY A 119 13.80 -13.97 -8.71
N ASN A 120 14.37 -14.84 -7.89
CA ASN A 120 13.64 -15.94 -7.23
C ASN A 120 13.13 -15.57 -5.82
N LEU A 121 13.42 -14.36 -5.33
CA LEU A 121 13.02 -13.90 -4.01
C LEU A 121 11.67 -13.18 -4.09
N SER A 122 10.79 -13.43 -3.12
CA SER A 122 9.57 -12.63 -2.96
C SER A 122 9.94 -11.24 -2.47
N GLY A 123 9.52 -10.23 -3.24
CA GLY A 123 9.73 -8.80 -2.97
C GLY A 123 8.55 -8.13 -2.27
N GLY A 124 7.62 -8.90 -1.71
CA GLY A 124 6.37 -8.42 -1.11
C GLY A 124 5.17 -8.46 -2.07
N ASP A 125 4.11 -7.75 -1.70
CA ASP A 125 2.91 -7.61 -2.54
C ASP A 125 2.58 -6.12 -2.79
N LEU A 126 2.21 -5.81 -4.02
CA LEU A 126 1.69 -4.49 -4.43
C LEU A 126 0.17 -4.55 -4.53
N LEU A 127 -0.53 -3.68 -3.81
CA LEU A 127 -1.97 -3.46 -3.98
C LEU A 127 -2.20 -2.31 -4.98
N ALA A 128 -2.61 -2.67 -6.19
CA ALA A 128 -2.85 -1.73 -7.26
C ALA A 128 -4.00 -2.20 -8.17
N THR A 129 -4.42 -1.34 -9.08
CA THR A 129 -5.25 -1.74 -10.22
C THR A 129 -4.99 -0.82 -11.39
N PHE A 130 -5.23 -1.31 -12.60
CA PHE A 130 -4.89 -0.61 -13.83
C PHE A 130 -6.08 -0.64 -14.77
N GLU A 131 -6.39 0.48 -15.39
CA GLU A 131 -7.45 0.57 -16.40
C GLU A 131 -6.96 1.28 -17.65
N LEU A 132 -7.36 0.74 -18.80
CA LEU A 132 -7.06 1.28 -20.11
C LEU A 132 -8.36 1.71 -20.77
N LEU A 133 -8.58 3.00 -20.87
CA LEU A 133 -9.83 3.60 -21.35
C LEU A 133 -9.64 4.09 -22.78
N GLU A 134 -10.50 3.65 -23.70
CA GLU A 134 -10.54 4.21 -25.05
C GLU A 134 -11.06 5.64 -25.01
N ILE A 135 -10.32 6.56 -25.63
CA ILE A 135 -10.72 7.96 -25.78
C ILE A 135 -11.49 8.08 -27.10
N PRO A 136 -12.78 8.44 -27.08
CA PRO A 136 -13.54 8.66 -28.30
C PRO A 136 -13.02 9.92 -29.01
N GLU A 137 -12.85 9.86 -30.33
CA GLU A 137 -12.43 11.04 -31.12
C GLU A 137 -13.48 12.16 -31.10
N SER A 138 -14.76 11.79 -31.03
CA SER A 138 -15.88 12.73 -31.05
C SER A 138 -16.16 13.40 -29.71
N ASP A 139 -15.77 12.77 -28.60
CA ASP A 139 -16.08 13.23 -27.24
C ASP A 139 -14.99 12.79 -26.25
N PRO A 140 -13.86 13.53 -26.17
CA PRO A 140 -12.79 13.23 -25.22
C PRO A 140 -13.21 13.35 -23.75
N ASP A 141 -14.28 14.10 -23.46
CA ASP A 141 -14.78 14.36 -22.10
C ASP A 141 -15.66 13.23 -21.56
N ARG A 142 -15.96 12.21 -22.39
CA ARG A 142 -16.69 11.00 -21.98
C ARG A 142 -15.96 10.16 -20.93
N LEU A 143 -14.65 10.39 -20.76
CA LEU A 143 -13.87 9.68 -19.75
C LEU A 143 -14.39 9.99 -18.33
N PRO A 144 -14.27 9.04 -17.38
CA PRO A 144 -14.70 9.27 -16.01
C PRO A 144 -13.95 10.47 -15.42
N PRO A 145 -14.66 11.37 -14.69
CA PRO A 145 -14.05 12.56 -14.14
C PRO A 145 -12.91 12.21 -13.18
N LEU A 146 -11.92 13.09 -13.13
CA LEU A 146 -10.80 13.00 -12.22
C LEU A 146 -10.93 14.07 -11.14
N ASP A 147 -10.65 13.69 -9.91
CA ASP A 147 -10.44 14.67 -8.85
C ASP A 147 -9.22 15.54 -9.22
N PRO A 148 -9.23 16.85 -8.86
CA PRO A 148 -8.08 17.70 -9.11
C PRO A 148 -6.85 17.16 -8.37
N PRO A 149 -5.64 17.31 -8.95
CA PRO A 149 -4.43 16.89 -8.27
C PRO A 149 -4.20 17.74 -7.02
N ASP A 150 -3.46 17.19 -6.05
CA ASP A 150 -3.05 17.93 -4.88
C ASP A 150 -1.96 18.98 -5.21
N VAL A 151 -1.49 19.69 -4.17
CA VAL A 151 -0.45 20.74 -4.29
C VAL A 151 0.83 20.21 -4.95
N GLY A 152 1.11 18.91 -4.83
CA GLY A 152 2.26 18.24 -5.42
C GLY A 152 2.03 17.73 -6.84
N GLN A 153 0.92 18.10 -7.50
CA GLN A 153 0.50 17.54 -8.80
C GLN A 153 0.21 16.02 -8.72
N ILE A 154 -0.10 15.51 -7.54
CA ILE A 154 -0.39 14.09 -7.32
C ILE A 154 -1.91 13.89 -7.41
N TYR A 155 -2.33 13.02 -8.32
CA TYR A 155 -3.72 12.58 -8.36
C TYR A 155 -3.91 11.49 -7.30
N PRO A 156 -4.86 11.65 -6.36
CA PRO A 156 -5.17 10.57 -5.44
C PRO A 156 -5.89 9.43 -6.19
N VAL A 157 -5.82 8.20 -5.68
CA VAL A 157 -6.70 7.13 -6.19
C VAL A 157 -8.16 7.58 -5.99
N PRO A 158 -9.06 7.45 -6.98
CA PRO A 158 -10.47 7.82 -6.82
C PRO A 158 -11.18 7.11 -5.67
N ALA A 159 -12.09 7.80 -4.98
CA ALA A 159 -12.77 7.28 -3.78
C ALA A 159 -13.58 5.99 -4.04
N ASN A 160 -14.10 5.80 -5.25
CA ASN A 160 -14.83 4.61 -5.67
C ASN A 160 -13.94 3.38 -5.96
N ILE A 161 -12.62 3.56 -6.02
CA ILE A 161 -11.62 2.48 -6.18
C ILE A 161 -10.94 2.18 -4.84
N ARG A 162 -10.82 3.18 -3.95
CA ARG A 162 -10.25 2.99 -2.61
C ARG A 162 -11.03 1.93 -1.80
N PRO A 163 -10.38 1.24 -0.86
CA PRO A 163 -11.07 0.35 0.05
C PRO A 163 -12.10 1.10 0.90
N VAL A 164 -13.31 0.55 1.00
CA VAL A 164 -14.33 1.04 1.93
C VAL A 164 -13.94 0.62 3.34
N LEU A 165 -13.89 1.57 4.27
CA LEU A 165 -13.44 1.32 5.65
C LEU A 165 -14.63 1.08 6.57
N SER A 166 -14.45 0.13 7.49
CA SER A 166 -15.36 -0.17 8.59
C SER A 166 -14.60 -0.16 9.92
N LYS A 167 -15.31 0.04 11.03
CA LYS A 167 -14.71 0.03 12.37
C LYS A 167 -14.52 -1.41 12.86
N TYR A 168 -13.27 -1.78 13.13
CA TYR A 168 -12.89 -3.05 13.74
C TYR A 168 -12.39 -2.83 15.16
N ARG A 169 -12.58 -3.84 16.01
CA ARG A 169 -11.96 -3.93 17.34
C ARG A 169 -10.88 -4.99 17.29
N VAL A 170 -9.63 -4.59 17.51
CA VAL A 170 -8.50 -5.51 17.59
C VAL A 170 -8.09 -5.70 19.04
N GLU A 171 -7.93 -6.95 19.43
CA GLU A 171 -7.51 -7.35 20.78
C GLU A 171 -6.11 -7.97 20.71
N VAL A 172 -5.16 -7.41 21.46
CA VAL A 172 -3.83 -8.00 21.63
C VAL A 172 -3.75 -8.59 23.03
N ARG A 173 -3.37 -9.87 23.10
CA ARG A 173 -3.18 -10.60 24.36
C ARG A 173 -1.69 -10.88 24.53
N CYS A 174 -1.14 -10.43 25.65
CA CYS A 174 0.23 -10.76 26.04
C CYS A 174 0.19 -11.98 26.97
N LEU A 175 0.93 -13.03 26.63
CA LEU A 175 1.19 -14.16 27.52
C LEU A 175 2.46 -13.83 28.31
N GLU A 176 2.34 -13.73 29.63
CA GLU A 176 3.47 -13.37 30.51
C GLU A 176 4.65 -14.35 30.35
N TYR A 177 5.78 -13.88 29.81
CA TYR A 177 7.04 -14.64 29.76
C TYR A 177 8.28 -13.74 29.90
N PHE A 178 8.24 -12.70 30.73
CA PHE A 178 9.45 -11.88 30.97
C PHE A 178 9.65 -11.54 32.45
N HIS A 179 10.79 -11.97 32.98
CA HIS A 179 11.33 -11.58 34.30
C HIS A 179 11.88 -10.13 34.34
N PHE A 180 11.54 -9.30 33.36
CA PHE A 180 12.00 -7.91 33.24
C PHE A 180 10.80 -6.97 33.17
N GLN A 181 10.92 -5.76 33.72
CA GLN A 181 9.93 -4.67 33.60
C GLN A 181 9.84 -4.19 32.14
N ILE A 182 9.32 -5.03 31.25
CA ILE A 182 9.06 -4.67 29.85
C ILE A 182 7.68 -4.03 29.81
N SER A 183 7.62 -2.81 29.31
CA SER A 183 6.38 -2.07 29.25
C SER A 183 5.51 -2.39 28.03
N THR A 184 4.42 -1.67 27.95
CA THR A 184 3.15 -2.03 27.32
C THR A 184 3.20 -2.14 25.78
N PRO A 185 2.65 -3.21 25.18
CA PRO A 185 2.54 -3.29 23.71
C PRO A 185 1.51 -2.30 23.17
N PHE A 186 1.75 -1.78 21.96
CA PHE A 186 0.79 -1.01 21.19
C PHE A 186 0.83 -1.39 19.72
N ILE A 187 -0.26 -1.07 19.01
CA ILE A 187 -0.43 -1.39 17.60
C ILE A 187 -0.12 -0.14 16.78
N LEU A 188 0.74 -0.29 15.78
CA LEU A 188 0.98 0.66 14.71
C LEU A 188 0.39 0.15 13.41
N LEU A 189 -0.39 1.02 12.76
CA LEU A 189 -0.84 0.84 11.39
C LEU A 189 -0.06 1.83 10.51
N PRO A 190 0.42 1.41 9.32
CA PRO A 190 1.24 2.25 8.43
C PRO A 190 0.65 3.62 8.08
N ASN A 191 -0.66 3.82 8.20
CA ASN A 191 -1.37 5.07 7.85
C ASN A 191 -2.19 5.69 8.98
N CYS A 192 -2.24 5.10 10.17
CA CYS A 192 -2.98 5.72 11.25
C CYS A 192 -2.06 6.75 11.92
N LYS A 193 -2.10 8.00 11.43
CA LYS A 193 -1.32 9.13 11.98
C LYS A 193 -1.55 9.39 13.47
N GLN A 194 -2.46 8.69 14.12
CA GLN A 194 -2.68 8.73 15.55
C GLN A 194 -3.32 7.43 16.02
N SER A 195 -2.52 6.56 16.63
CA SER A 195 -3.00 5.78 17.76
C SER A 195 -1.95 5.79 18.86
N SER A 196 -1.60 7.00 19.28
CA SER A 196 -0.97 7.26 20.58
C SER A 196 -1.97 6.93 21.69
N SER A 197 -2.33 5.66 21.88
CA SER A 197 -2.95 5.21 23.12
C SER A 197 -1.86 4.69 24.06
N SER A 198 -0.97 5.61 24.45
CA SER A 198 -0.02 5.37 25.53
C SER A 198 -0.76 5.48 26.87
N PHE A 199 -1.23 4.35 27.39
CA PHE A 199 -1.60 4.25 28.81
C PHE A 199 -0.43 3.60 29.56
N ALA A 200 0.35 4.43 30.26
CA ALA A 200 1.35 3.99 31.22
C ALA A 200 0.62 3.32 32.40
N LEU A 201 0.94 2.05 32.67
CA LEU A 201 0.46 1.38 33.88
C LEU A 201 1.32 1.84 35.06
N LYS A 202 0.66 2.37 36.09
CA LYS A 202 1.24 2.43 37.43
C LYS A 202 1.18 1.03 38.02
N ASP A 203 2.34 0.58 38.50
CA ASP A 203 2.58 -0.57 39.36
C ASP A 203 1.34 -0.95 40.21
N GLN A 204 0.74 -2.10 39.92
CA GLN A 204 0.17 -3.09 40.85
C GLN A 204 -0.87 -4.01 40.16
N ALA A 205 -0.78 -5.30 40.48
CA ALA A 205 -1.64 -6.46 40.16
C ALA A 205 -1.04 -7.38 39.07
N THR A 206 -0.32 -8.45 39.39
CA THR A 206 -0.80 -9.73 39.96
C THR A 206 -1.92 -10.37 39.12
N GLU A 207 -1.54 -11.39 38.33
CA GLU A 207 -2.37 -12.53 37.88
C GLU A 207 -3.43 -12.36 36.76
N LEU A 208 -3.32 -11.37 35.87
CA LEU A 208 -4.25 -11.26 34.74
C LEU A 208 -3.53 -11.22 33.40
N MET A 209 -3.90 -12.15 32.52
CA MET A 209 -3.66 -12.10 31.07
C MET A 209 -4.11 -10.73 30.55
N GLU A 210 -3.17 -9.77 30.43
CA GLU A 210 -3.52 -8.39 30.11
C GLU A 210 -4.08 -8.31 28.68
N ARG A 211 -5.35 -7.93 28.57
CA ARG A 211 -6.08 -7.73 27.32
C ARG A 211 -6.05 -6.25 26.96
N ARG A 212 -5.53 -5.92 25.78
CA ARG A 212 -5.61 -4.55 25.24
C ARG A 212 -6.51 -4.52 24.02
N GLU A 213 -7.48 -3.62 24.06
CA GLU A 213 -8.44 -3.41 22.97
C GLU A 213 -8.16 -2.07 22.28
N GLN A 214 -8.16 -2.07 20.96
CA GLN A 214 -8.03 -0.87 20.16
C GLN A 214 -9.08 -0.88 19.04
N SER A 215 -9.80 0.23 18.89
CA SER A 215 -10.67 0.46 17.74
C SER A 215 -9.89 1.08 16.59
N LEU A 216 -10.08 0.55 15.39
CA LEU A 216 -9.35 0.97 14.19
C LEU A 216 -10.23 0.83 12.95
N GLU A 217 -9.96 1.64 11.93
CA GLU A 217 -10.68 1.59 10.65
C GLU A 217 -9.90 0.72 9.67
N LEU A 218 -10.50 -0.38 9.22
CA LEU A 218 -9.91 -1.29 8.23
C LEU A 218 -10.85 -1.46 7.05
N PRO A 219 -10.32 -1.82 5.87
CA PRO A 219 -11.13 -2.21 4.74
C PRO A 219 -12.17 -3.29 5.08
N GLU A 220 -13.41 -3.11 4.67
CA GLU A 220 -14.46 -4.14 4.81
C GLU A 220 -14.08 -5.44 4.09
N ASN A 221 -13.35 -5.32 3.00
CA ASN A 221 -12.76 -6.47 2.33
C ASN A 221 -11.47 -6.87 3.05
N GLU A 222 -11.54 -7.96 3.80
CA GLU A 222 -10.44 -8.51 4.60
C GLU A 222 -9.17 -8.81 3.80
N LEU A 223 -9.31 -9.10 2.50
CA LEU A 223 -8.16 -9.31 1.62
C LEU A 223 -7.34 -8.05 1.45
N LEU A 224 -7.96 -6.87 1.57
CA LEU A 224 -7.34 -5.54 1.43
C LEU A 224 -6.78 -4.99 2.73
N HIS A 225 -6.90 -5.73 3.84
CA HIS A 225 -6.39 -5.28 5.12
C HIS A 225 -4.89 -4.91 5.02
N PRO A 226 -4.50 -3.70 5.46
CA PRO A 226 -3.11 -3.32 5.52
C PRO A 226 -2.35 -4.20 6.52
N PRO A 227 -1.01 -4.27 6.40
CA PRO A 227 -0.19 -4.92 7.41
C PRO A 227 -0.34 -4.21 8.76
N LEU A 228 -0.28 -4.99 9.84
CA LEU A 228 -0.40 -4.50 11.21
C LEU A 228 0.89 -4.79 11.97
N SER A 229 1.53 -3.75 12.50
CA SER A 229 2.76 -3.87 13.28
C SER A 229 2.44 -3.77 14.78
N ILE A 230 2.86 -4.76 15.54
CA ILE A 230 2.79 -4.77 17.00
C ILE A 230 4.17 -4.38 17.52
N CYS A 231 4.24 -3.28 18.26
CA CYS A 231 5.47 -2.76 18.82
C CYS A 231 5.45 -2.91 20.34
N VAL A 232 6.55 -3.42 20.88
CA VAL A 232 6.81 -3.50 22.31
C VAL A 232 7.88 -2.48 22.64
N VAL A 233 7.58 -1.57 23.56
CA VAL A 233 8.49 -0.52 23.99
C VAL A 233 8.78 -0.73 25.48
N ASP A 234 9.99 -0.39 25.89
CA ASP A 234 10.46 -0.28 27.28
C ASP A 234 10.48 1.22 27.66
N TRP A 235 9.57 1.61 28.56
CA TRP A 235 9.44 2.95 29.13
C TRP A 235 10.30 3.04 30.38
N ARG A 236 11.39 3.77 30.27
CA ARG A 236 12.32 4.06 31.36
C ARG A 236 11.96 5.38 32.04
N ALA A 237 12.51 5.57 33.25
CA ALA A 237 12.37 6.81 33.99
C ALA A 237 12.74 8.05 33.13
N PHE A 238 12.16 9.19 33.47
CA PHE A 238 12.37 10.48 32.77
C PHE A 238 11.88 10.53 31.32
N GLY A 239 10.83 9.77 31.00
CA GLY A 239 10.16 9.83 29.68
C GLY A 239 10.99 9.25 28.54
N ARG A 240 12.05 8.48 28.84
CA ARG A 240 12.85 7.79 27.83
C ARG A 240 12.17 6.47 27.46
N SER A 241 12.04 6.21 26.17
CA SER A 241 11.51 4.95 25.66
C SER A 241 12.53 4.27 24.76
N THR A 242 12.57 2.94 24.76
CA THR A 242 13.35 2.15 23.81
C THR A 242 12.45 1.10 23.18
N LEU A 243 12.41 1.03 21.84
CA LEU A 243 11.74 -0.06 21.13
C LEU A 243 12.46 -1.37 21.45
N VAL A 244 11.76 -2.31 22.07
CA VAL A 244 12.27 -3.64 22.43
C VAL A 244 12.13 -4.59 21.25
N GLY A 245 11.02 -4.50 20.53
CA GLY A 245 10.79 -5.32 19.35
C GLY A 245 9.55 -4.90 18.58
N THR A 246 9.52 -5.27 17.31
CA THR A 246 8.39 -5.08 16.40
C THR A 246 8.08 -6.40 15.72
N HIS A 247 6.80 -6.74 15.62
CA HIS A 247 6.33 -7.84 14.80
C HIS A 247 5.28 -7.35 13.81
N THR A 248 5.49 -7.56 12.52
CA THR A 248 4.55 -7.13 11.47
C THR A 248 3.78 -8.31 10.91
N ILE A 249 2.45 -8.22 11.00
CA ILE A 249 1.50 -9.16 10.41
C ILE A 249 1.11 -8.63 9.05
N ASN A 250 1.60 -9.26 7.98
CA ASN A 250 1.34 -8.82 6.60
C ASN A 250 -0.09 -9.15 6.11
N CYS A 251 -0.72 -10.18 6.69
CA CYS A 251 -2.06 -10.63 6.32
C CYS A 251 -2.88 -10.94 7.58
N LEU A 252 -3.94 -10.17 7.80
CA LEU A 252 -4.84 -10.34 8.95
C LEU A 252 -5.85 -11.48 8.74
N LYS A 253 -6.05 -11.96 7.51
CA LYS A 253 -7.04 -13.01 7.18
C LYS A 253 -6.89 -14.27 8.04
N GLN A 254 -5.68 -14.59 8.47
CA GLN A 254 -5.43 -15.77 9.31
C GLN A 254 -5.90 -15.61 10.77
N PHE A 255 -6.33 -14.41 11.17
CA PHE A 255 -6.73 -14.05 12.54
C PHE A 255 -8.19 -13.57 12.64
N LEU A 256 -8.95 -13.63 11.54
CA LEU A 256 -10.38 -13.32 11.45
C LEU A 256 -11.19 -14.61 11.48
#